data_AF-A0A7C7W644-F1
#
_entry.id   AF-A0A7C7W644-F1
#
_cell.length_a   1.000
_cell.length_b   1.000
_cell.length_c   1.000
_cell.angle_alpha   90.00
_cell.angle_beta   90.00
_cell.angle_gamma   90.00
#
_symmetry.space_group_name_H-M   'P 1'
#
loop_
_entity.id
_entity.type
_entity.pdbx_description
1 polymer ?
#
loop_
_entity_poly.entity_id
_entity_poly.type
_entity_poly.pdbx_seq_one_letter_code
_entity_poly.pdbx_strand_id
1 'polypeptide(L)' 'MKIVVLGGAGKMGSIATQALANDQRVDEIVIGDYNLENAKIVAEYIGSPKITI' A
#
# COMPACT_ATOMS: atom_id res chain seq x y z
N MET A 1 -12.33 6.15 -2.76
CA MET A 1 -12.61 4.73 -2.45
C MET A 1 -11.55 4.17 -1.51
N LYS A 2 -11.91 3.23 -0.62
CA LYS A 2 -10.97 2.48 0.23
C LYS A 2 -10.60 1.14 -0.43
N ILE A 3 -9.32 0.81 -0.48
CA ILE A 3 -8.82 -0.42 -1.11
C ILE A 3 -7.90 -1.17 -0.14
N VAL A 4 -8.05 -2.49 -0.05
CA VAL A 4 -7.12 -3.37 0.68
C VAL A 4 -6.28 -4.14 -0.34
N VAL A 5 -4.96 -4.04 -0.24
CA VAL A 5 -4.02 -4.76 -1.11
C VAL A 5 -3.47 -5.97 -0.35
N LEU A 6 -4.00 -7.16 -0.65
CA LEU A 6 -3.50 -8.41 -0.07
C LEU A 6 -2.17 -8.81 -0.74
N GLY A 7 -1.17 -9.13 0.08
CA GLY A 7 0.21 -9.30 -0.37
C GLY A 7 0.84 -7.96 -0.80
N GLY A 8 0.38 -6.84 -0.23
CA GLY A 8 0.78 -5.49 -0.63
C GLY A 8 2.25 -5.16 -0.38
N ALA A 9 2.97 -5.95 0.42
CA ALA A 9 4.41 -5.81 0.60
C ALA A 9 5.22 -6.70 -0.37
N GLY A 10 4.58 -7.62 -1.08
CA GLY A 10 5.20 -8.42 -2.13
C GLY A 10 5.53 -7.60 -3.39
N LYS A 11 6.31 -8.17 -4.31
CA LYS A 11 6.80 -7.44 -5.52
C LYS A 11 5.71 -6.77 -6.34
N MET A 12 4.64 -7.51 -6.65
CA MET A 12 3.52 -6.94 -7.44
C MET A 12 2.57 -6.11 -6.55
N GLY A 13 2.41 -6.50 -5.28
CA GLY A 13 1.58 -5.76 -4.33
C GLY A 13 2.11 -4.37 -4.04
N SER A 14 3.43 -4.19 -3.94
CA SER A 14 4.04 -2.89 -3.69
C SER A 14 3.91 -1.96 -4.90
N ILE A 15 4.06 -2.49 -6.12
CA ILE A 15 3.80 -1.75 -7.37
C ILE A 15 2.33 -1.34 -7.46
N ALA A 16 1.40 -2.24 -7.15
CA ALA A 16 -0.03 -1.93 -7.13
C ALA A 16 -0.36 -0.86 -6.08
N THR A 17 0.18 -0.99 -4.87
CA THR A 17 0.03 0.00 -3.79
C THR A 17 0.55 1.37 -4.23
N GLN A 18 1.72 1.45 -4.86
CA GLN A 18 2.29 2.69 -5.35
C GLN A 18 1.44 3.33 -6.46
N ALA A 19 0.93 2.52 -7.40
CA ALA A 19 0.05 3.00 -8.46
C ALA A 19 -1.25 3.57 -7.88
N LEU A 20 -1.88 2.85 -6.94
CA LEU A 20 -3.10 3.29 -6.27
C LEU A 20 -2.89 4.54 -5.42
N ALA A 21 -1.72 4.70 -4.78
CA ALA A 21 -1.42 5.87 -3.96
C ALA A 21 -1.43 7.19 -4.76
N ASN A 22 -1.12 7.12 -6.05
CA ASN A 22 -1.11 8.25 -6.97
C ASN A 22 -2.45 8.48 -7.69
N ASP A 23 -3.42 7.57 -7.54
CA ASP A 23 -4.73 7.71 -8.16
C ASP A 23 -5.63 8.64 -7.30
N GLN A 24 -6.18 9.67 -7.93
CA GLN A 24 -7.06 10.65 -7.25
C GLN A 24 -8.41 10.06 -6.84
N ARG A 25 -8.81 8.92 -7.42
CA ARG A 25 -10.08 8.23 -7.09
C ARG A 25 -9.97 7.36 -5.83
N VAL A 26 -8.74 7.16 -5.34
CA VAL A 26 -8.45 6.36 -4.14
C VAL A 26 -8.23 7.30 -2.96
N ASP A 27 -9.00 7.09 -1.90
CA ASP A 27 -8.95 7.91 -0.68
C ASP A 27 -8.02 7.27 0.36
N GLU A 28 -8.06 5.94 0.47
CA GLU A 28 -7.34 5.17 1.48
C GLU A 28 -6.90 3.81 0.92
N ILE A 29 -5.71 3.38 1.32
CA ILE A 29 -5.10 2.10 0.96
C ILE A 29 -4.66 1.41 2.25
N VAL A 30 -5.01 0.14 2.41
CA VAL A 30 -4.55 -0.72 3.51
C VAL A 30 -3.66 -1.80 2.93
N ILE A 31 -2.40 -1.88 3.37
CA ILE A 31 -1.47 -2.95 3.00
C ILE A 31 -1.75 -4.16 3.89
N GLY A 32 -2.44 -5.16 3.33
CA GLY A 32 -2.60 -6.45 4.01
C GLY A 32 -1.44 -7.37 3.64
N ASP A 33 -0.50 -7.60 4.55
CA ASP A 33 0.59 -8.55 4.34
C ASP A 33 0.90 -9.34 5.61
N TYR A 34 1.40 -10.57 5.44
CA TYR A 34 1.83 -11.39 6.56
C TYR A 34 3.14 -10.86 7.16
N ASN A 35 3.97 -10.20 6.35
CA ASN A 35 5.23 -9.60 6.77
C ASN A 35 5.03 -8.11 7.07
N LEU A 36 4.71 -7.80 8.33
CA LEU A 36 4.46 -6.43 8.79
C LEU A 36 5.68 -5.52 8.69
N GLU A 37 6.89 -6.05 8.84
CA GLU A 37 8.12 -5.26 8.70
C GLU A 37 8.29 -4.78 7.26
N ASN A 38 8.11 -5.68 6.29
CA ASN A 38 8.17 -5.32 4.88
C ASN A 38 7.02 -4.38 4.47
N ALA A 39 5.82 -4.57 5.04
CA ALA A 39 4.70 -3.65 4.80
C ALA A 39 5.00 -2.23 5.29
N LYS A 40 5.68 -2.07 6.44
CA LYS A 40 6.15 -0.77 6.93
C LYS A 40 7.18 -0.14 5.99
N ILE A 41 8.16 -0.91 5.54
CA ILE A 41 9.16 -0.43 4.57
C ILE A 41 8.48 0.09 3.30
N VAL A 42 7.49 -0.64 2.76
CA VAL A 42 6.75 -0.22 1.56
C VAL A 42 5.94 1.04 1.82
N ALA A 43 5.22 1.13 2.95
CA ALA A 43 4.43 2.31 3.31
C ALA A 43 5.30 3.56 3.47
N GLU A 44 6.43 3.45 4.19
CA GLU A 44 7.39 4.53 4.41
C GLU A 44 8.07 4.96 3.10
N TYR A 45 8.46 3.99 2.25
CA TYR A 45 9.06 4.27 0.94
C TYR A 45 8.11 5.03 0.01
N ILE A 46 6.83 4.66 -0.03
CA ILE A 46 5.83 5.36 -0.85
C ILE A 46 5.51 6.74 -0.25
N GLY A 47 5.52 6.87 1.08
CA GLY A 47 5.39 8.17 1.77
C GLY A 47 4.04 8.86 1.55
N SER A 48 3.01 8.11 1.17
CA SER A 48 1.67 8.66 0.92
C SER A 48 0.83 8.66 2.20
N PRO A 49 0.17 9.78 2.54
CA PRO A 49 -0.71 9.83 3.72
C PRO A 49 -1.97 8.97 3.56
N LYS A 50 -2.22 8.43 2.35
CA LYS A 50 -3.35 7.54 2.07
C LYS A 50 -3.12 6.10 2.53
N ILE A 51 -1.88 5.74 2.90
CA ILE A 51 -1.49 4.35 3.18
C ILE A 51 -1.52 4.05 4.68
N THR A 52 -2.14 2.92 5.01
CA THR A 52 -2.13 2.29 6.34
C THR A 52 -1.75 0.80 6.18
N ILE A 53 -1.43 0.13 7.29
CA ILE A 53 -0.97 -1.27 7.34
C ILE A 53 -1.88 -2.04 8.29
#